data_AF-A0A1T4XXY9-F1
#
_entry.id   AF-A0A1T4XXY9-F1
#
_cell.length_a   1.000
_cell.length_b   1.000
_cell.length_c   1.000
_cell.angle_alpha   90.00
_cell.angle_beta   90.00
_cell.angle_gamma   90.00
#
_symmetry.space_group_name_H-M   'P 1'
#
loop_
_entity.id
_entity.type
_entity.pdbx_description
1 polymer ?
#
loop_
_entity_poly.entity_id
_entity_poly.type
_entity_poly.pdbx_seq_one_letter_code
_entity_poly.pdbx_strand_id
1 'polypeptide(L)'
;MHISLTPELEAQVKSKVETGHYNNASEVIRDALRFMIQHEDLVHLMKLDAMRKELAVGEKQALNNEFSDSSISDIIQESKSGINA
;
A
#
# COMPACT_ATOMS: atom_id res chain seq x y z
N MET A 1 -0.61 -27.42 -11.56
CA MET A 1 -0.81 -26.05 -12.07
C MET A 1 0.57 -25.40 -12.18
N HIS A 2 0.91 -24.80 -13.32
CA HIS A 2 2.16 -24.06 -13.49
C HIS A 2 1.86 -22.57 -13.35
N ILE A 3 2.51 -21.89 -12.41
CA ILE A 3 2.38 -20.45 -12.19
C ILE A 3 3.71 -19.82 -12.55
N SER A 4 3.70 -18.85 -13.44
CA SER A 4 4.90 -18.07 -13.76
C SER A 4 4.99 -16.88 -12.81
N LEU A 5 6.14 -16.71 -12.17
CA LEU A 5 6.45 -15.58 -11.30
C LEU A 5 7.39 -14.62 -12.01
N THR A 6 7.40 -13.36 -11.58
CA THR A 6 8.47 -12.43 -11.96
C THR A 6 9.78 -12.87 -11.28
N PRO A 7 10.96 -12.51 -11.83
CA PRO A 7 12.24 -12.90 -11.23
C PRO A 7 12.39 -12.48 -9.76
N GLU A 8 11.82 -11.32 -9.39
CA GLU A 8 11.83 -10.83 -8.01
C GLU A 8 10.99 -11.73 -7.08
N LEU A 9 9.78 -12.10 -7.48
CA LEU A 9 8.92 -12.98 -6.70
C LEU A 9 9.50 -14.39 -6.58
N GLU A 10 10.12 -14.89 -7.64
CA GLU A 10 10.84 -16.17 -7.60
C GLU A 10 11.99 -16.13 -6.60
N ALA A 11 12.79 -15.05 -6.58
CA ALA A 11 13.86 -14.87 -5.61
C ALA A 11 13.35 -14.83 -4.16
N GLN A 12 12.23 -14.13 -3.91
CA GLN A 12 11.61 -14.10 -2.59
C GLN A 12 11.11 -15.49 -2.15
N VAL A 13 10.42 -16.21 -3.02
CA VAL A 13 9.94 -17.57 -2.74
C VAL A 13 11.11 -18.51 -2.45
N LYS A 14 12.17 -18.44 -3.26
CA LYS A 14 13.37 -19.25 -3.06
C LYS A 14 14.02 -18.96 -1.71
N SER A 15 14.20 -17.68 -1.36
CA SER A 15 14.76 -17.27 -0.07
C SER A 15 13.92 -17.81 1.11
N LYS A 16 12.59 -17.79 1.02
CA LYS A 16 11.70 -18.35 2.06
C LYS A 16 11.88 -19.86 2.23
N VAL A 17 12.03 -20.61 1.14
CA VAL A 17 12.32 -22.05 1.20
C VAL A 17 13.70 -22.31 1.80
N GLU A 18 14.72 -21.53 1.43
CA GLU A 18 16.08 -21.65 1.97
C GLU A 18 16.17 -21.45 3.50
N THR A 19 15.20 -20.74 4.11
CA THR A 19 15.13 -20.63 5.57
C THR A 19 14.79 -21.95 6.29
N GLY A 20 14.32 -22.97 5.56
CA GLY A 20 13.90 -24.26 6.11
C GLY A 20 12.49 -24.28 6.72
N HIS A 21 11.77 -23.14 6.76
CA HIS A 21 10.38 -23.08 7.26
C HIS A 21 9.36 -23.67 6.27
N TYR A 22 9.71 -23.77 4.99
CA TYR A 22 8.85 -24.28 3.94
C TYR A 22 9.61 -25.35 3.13
N ASN A 23 8.95 -26.45 2.79
CA ASN A 23 9.58 -27.55 2.07
C ASN A 23 9.69 -27.28 0.57
N ASN A 24 8.82 -26.44 0.02
CA ASN A 24 8.76 -26.15 -1.41
C ASN A 24 8.05 -24.82 -1.70
N ALA A 25 8.22 -24.33 -2.94
CA ALA A 25 7.61 -23.10 -3.42
C ALA A 25 6.06 -23.12 -3.35
N SER A 26 5.43 -24.28 -3.55
CA SER A 26 3.96 -24.38 -3.51
C SER A 26 3.41 -24.17 -2.11
N GLU A 27 4.15 -24.50 -1.05
CA GLU A 27 3.78 -24.18 0.33
C GLU A 27 3.83 -22.68 0.58
N VAL A 28 4.90 -22.00 0.17
CA VAL A 28 5.03 -20.54 0.28
C VAL A 28 3.87 -19.83 -0.40
N ILE A 29 3.56 -20.23 -1.64
CA ILE A 29 2.47 -19.62 -2.43
C ILE A 29 1.11 -19.88 -1.77
N ARG A 30 0.84 -21.12 -1.32
CA ARG A 30 -0.43 -21.42 -0.63
C ARG A 30 -0.60 -20.62 0.65
N ASP A 31 0.47 -20.48 1.42
CA ASP A 31 0.43 -19.74 2.68
C ASP A 31 0.24 -18.24 2.45
N ALA A 32 0.91 -17.67 1.45
CA ALA A 32 0.70 -16.29 1.01
C ALA A 32 -0.74 -16.04 0.55
N LEU A 33 -1.32 -16.92 -0.27
CA LEU A 33 -2.72 -16.81 -0.70
C LEU A 33 -3.69 -16.93 0.49
N ARG A 34 -3.44 -17.85 1.42
CA ARG A 34 -4.25 -17.99 2.64
C ARG A 34 -4.19 -16.72 3.47
N PHE A 35 -2.99 -16.17 3.66
CA PHE A 35 -2.81 -14.92 4.37
C PHE A 35 -3.59 -13.79 3.71
N MET A 36 -3.50 -13.64 2.38
CA MET A 36 -4.25 -12.62 1.64
C MET A 36 -5.76 -12.74 1.85
N ILE A 37 -6.32 -13.95 1.74
CA ILE A 37 -7.76 -14.17 1.94
C ILE A 37 -8.17 -13.89 3.39
N GLN A 38 -7.38 -14.31 4.37
CA GLN A 38 -7.70 -14.14 5.78
C GLN A 38 -7.58 -12.69 6.27
N HIS A 39 -6.75 -11.87 5.61
CA HIS A 39 -6.42 -10.52 6.07
C HIS A 39 -6.89 -9.43 5.10
N GLU A 40 -7.67 -9.75 4.07
CA GLU A 40 -8.19 -8.75 3.12
C GLU A 40 -8.98 -7.65 3.84
N ASP A 41 -9.90 -8.05 4.73
CA ASP A 41 -10.68 -7.12 5.55
C ASP A 41 -9.79 -6.30 6.50
N LEU A 42 -8.77 -6.93 7.09
CA LEU A 42 -7.84 -6.23 7.98
C LEU A 42 -7.07 -5.14 7.20
N VAL A 43 -6.56 -5.47 6.02
CA VAL A 43 -5.86 -4.50 5.15
C VAL A 43 -6.79 -3.36 4.77
N HIS A 44 -8.07 -3.66 4.47
CA HIS A 44 -9.06 -2.64 4.17
C HIS A 44 -9.30 -1.72 5.37
N LEU A 45 -9.50 -2.27 6.56
CA LEU A 45 -9.69 -1.52 7.79
C LEU A 45 -8.48 -0.64 8.13
N MET A 46 -7.26 -1.14 7.94
CA MET A 46 -6.03 -0.36 8.15
C MET A 46 -5.94 0.84 7.21
N LYS A 47 -6.25 0.65 5.92
CA LYS A 47 -6.32 1.75 4.94
C LYS A 47 -7.38 2.77 5.34
N LEU A 48 -8.54 2.30 5.79
CA LEU A 48 -9.65 3.15 6.19
C LEU A 48 -9.31 3.97 7.43
N ASP A 49 -8.69 3.36 8.44
CA ASP A 49 -8.20 4.06 9.63
C ASP A 49 -7.16 5.15 9.28
N ALA A 50 -6.22 4.84 8.40
CA ALA A 50 -5.25 5.81 7.90
C ALA A 50 -5.95 7.00 7.19
N MET A 51 -6.90 6.73 6.30
CA MET A 51 -7.67 7.77 5.63
C MET A 51 -8.48 8.62 6.61
N ARG A 52 -9.11 8.00 7.63
CA ARG A 52 -9.85 8.73 8.67
C ARG A 52 -8.95 9.65 9.48
N LYS A 53 -7.73 9.22 9.80
CA LYS A 53 -6.74 10.04 10.51
C LYS A 53 -6.37 11.28 9.70
N GLU A 54 -6.08 11.12 8.42
CA GLU A 54 -5.75 12.24 7.53
C GLU A 54 -6.96 13.17 7.33
N LEU A 55 -8.16 12.63 7.14
CA LEU A 55 -9.38 13.43 7.03
C LEU A 55 -9.69 14.22 8.30
N ALA A 56 -9.43 13.66 9.48
CA ALA A 56 -9.65 14.36 10.75
C ALA A 56 -8.79 15.63 10.87
N VAL A 57 -7.59 15.65 10.26
CA VAL A 57 -6.76 16.86 10.19
C VAL A 57 -7.47 17.94 9.36
N GLY A 58 -7.93 17.59 8.16
CA GLY A 58 -8.66 18.50 7.29
C GLY A 58 -9.99 18.97 7.88
N GLU A 59 -10.72 18.09 8.57
CA GLU A 59 -11.95 18.44 9.29
C GLU A 59 -11.69 19.48 10.38
N LYS A 60 -10.63 19.30 11.17
CA LYS A 60 -10.25 20.27 12.20
C LYS A 60 -9.87 21.62 11.60
N GLN A 61 -9.13 21.63 10.49
CA GLN A 61 -8.79 22.86 9.76
C GLN A 61 -10.06 23.56 9.27
N ALA A 62 -10.98 22.82 8.65
CA ALA A 62 -12.24 23.36 8.16
C ALA A 62 -13.11 23.95 9.27
N LEU A 63 -13.20 23.28 10.44
CA LEU A 63 -13.91 23.80 11.61
C LEU A 63 -13.31 25.12 12.14
N ASN A 64 -12.00 25.30 11.97
CA ASN A 64 -11.28 26.52 12.32
C ASN A 64 -11.34 27.60 11.21
N ASN A 65 -12.02 27.33 10.08
CA ASN A 65 -11.99 28.14 8.86
C ASN A 65 -10.58 28.29 8.24
N GLU A 66 -9.69 27.33 8.50
CA GLU A 66 -8.38 27.24 7.85
C GLU A 66 -8.55 26.53 6.50
N PHE A 67 -8.70 27.31 5.44
CA PHE A 67 -8.78 26.81 4.06
C PHE A 67 -7.60 27.35 3.23
N SER A 68 -7.22 26.60 2.20
CA SER A 68 -6.24 27.05 1.22
C SER A 68 -6.86 28.13 0.32
N ASP A 69 -6.19 29.26 0.18
CA ASP A 69 -6.55 30.30 -0.80
C ASP A 69 -6.15 29.91 -2.23
N SER A 70 -5.22 28.96 -2.38
CA SER A 70 -4.78 28.46 -3.68
C SER A 70 -5.87 27.62 -4.34
N SER A 71 -6.15 27.91 -5.61
CA SER A 71 -7.05 27.07 -6.40
C SER A 71 -6.37 25.74 -6.76
N ILE A 72 -7.18 24.74 -7.15
CA ILE A 72 -6.67 23.45 -7.65
C ILE A 72 -5.70 23.64 -8.82
N SER A 73 -5.96 24.63 -9.69
CA SER A 73 -5.10 24.95 -10.83
C SER A 73 -3.71 25.44 -10.37
N ASP A 74 -3.67 26.26 -9.33
CA ASP A 74 -2.42 26.81 -8.77
C ASP A 74 -1.58 25.70 -8.14
N ILE A 75 -2.22 24.81 -7.37
CA ILE A 75 -1.57 23.65 -6.72
C ILE A 75 -0.97 22.70 -7.77
N ILE A 76 -1.70 22.42 -8.86
CA ILE A 76 -1.20 21.56 -9.94
C ILE A 76 -0.02 22.20 -10.67
N GLN A 77 -0.02 23.52 -10.86
CA GLN A 77 1.10 24.23 -11.47
C GLN A 77 2.35 24.20 -10.58
N GLU A 78 2.20 24.43 -9.28
CA GLU A 78 3.28 24.36 -8.29
C GLU A 78 3.92 22.97 -8.21
N SER A 79 3.11 21.91 -8.21
CA SER A 79 3.64 20.54 -8.20
C SER A 79 4.49 20.24 -9.44
N LYS A 80 4.12 20.78 -10.61
CA LYS A 80 4.86 20.58 -11.88
C LYS A 80 6.15 21.39 -11.96
N SER A 81 6.22 22.55 -11.30
CA SER A 81 7.45 23.35 -11.24
C SER A 81 8.45 22.80 -10.23
N GLY A 82 7.99 22.24 -9.11
CA GLY A 82 8.85 21.62 -8.09
C GLY A 82 9.50 20.28 -8.48
N ILE A 83 8.96 19.56 -9.48
CA ILE A 83 9.54 18.30 -9.99
C ILE A 83 10.74 18.56 -10.95
N ASN A 84 10.93 19.80 -11.41
CA ASN A 84 12.00 20.17 -12.35
C ASN A 84 13.16 20.97 -11.72
N ALA A 85 13.34 20.92 -10.39
CA ALA A 85 14.43 21.57 -9.66
C ALA A 85 15.41 20.55 -9.06
#